data_AF-A0A1V2I8C1-F1
#
_entry.id   AF-A0A1V2I8C1-F1
#
_cell.length_a   1.000
_cell.length_b   1.000
_cell.length_c   1.000
_cell.angle_alpha   90.00
_cell.angle_beta   90.00
_cell.angle_gamma   90.00
#
_symmetry.space_group_name_H-M   'P 1'
#
loop_
_entity.id
_entity.type
_entity.pdbx_description
1 polymer ?
#
loop_
_entity_poly.entity_id
_entity_poly.type
_entity_poly.pdbx_seq_one_letter_code
_entity_poly.pdbx_strand_id
1 'polypeptide(L)'
;MAMLMVPVGLAGPFVMPPVMALLLRAVPAHQAGIASGVFNTSRQVGGALAVAVFGALLTRDATFLGGMRTSLLIAAGVVLAAAVAVSLLIRPEAGRFEAQREGGAS
;
A
#
# COMPACT_ATOMS: atom_id res chain seq x y z
N MET A 1 -1.68 19.03 15.47
CA MET A 1 -1.57 18.57 14.06
C MET A 1 -0.49 17.50 13.87
N ALA A 2 0.72 17.63 14.44
CA ALA A 2 1.77 16.62 14.32
C ALA A 2 1.38 15.22 14.88
N MET A 3 0.63 15.15 15.99
CA MET A 3 0.24 13.86 16.59
C MET A 3 -0.71 13.02 15.71
N LEU A 4 -1.47 13.64 14.77
CA LEU A 4 -2.34 12.92 13.83
C LEU A 4 -1.56 12.32 12.64
N MET A 5 -0.34 12.79 12.37
CA MET A 5 0.55 12.23 11.34
C MET A 5 1.29 10.98 11.81
N VAL A 6 1.43 10.79 13.13
CA VAL A 6 2.09 9.62 13.73
C VAL A 6 1.46 8.30 13.27
N PRO A 7 0.14 8.08 13.35
CA PRO A 7 -0.47 6.84 12.85
C PRO A 7 -0.38 6.69 11.32
N VAL A 8 -0.39 7.78 10.55
CA VAL A 8 -0.22 7.75 9.08
C VAL A 8 1.20 7.32 8.70
N GLY A 9 2.22 7.76 9.45
CA GLY A 9 3.61 7.38 9.26
C GLY A 9 3.96 5.98 9.78
N LEU A 10 3.29 5.51 10.84
CA LEU A 10 3.56 4.20 11.48
C LEU A 10 2.81 3.02 10.84
N ALA A 11 1.69 3.26 10.16
CA ALA A 11 0.93 2.19 9.51
C ALA A 11 1.66 1.57 8.31
N GLY A 12 2.41 2.38 7.55
CA GLY A 12 3.10 1.95 6.33
C GLY A 12 4.14 0.83 6.53
N PRO A 13 5.06 0.92 7.52
CA PRO A 13 6.12 -0.07 7.70
C PRO A 13 5.67 -1.41 8.29
N PHE A 14 4.61 -1.44 9.10
CA PHE A 14 4.20 -2.66 9.83
C PHE A 14 3.32 -3.61 9.01
N VAL A 15 2.57 -3.10 8.03
CA VAL A 15 1.61 -3.90 7.25
C VAL A 15 2.23 -4.42 5.94
N MET A 16 3.14 -3.66 5.34
CA MET A 16 3.67 -3.96 3.99
C MET A 16 4.52 -5.23 3.88
N PRO A 17 5.47 -5.53 4.80
CA PRO A 17 6.36 -6.67 4.63
C PRO A 17 5.64 -8.04 4.63
N PRO A 18 4.69 -8.31 5.55
CA PRO A 18 3.93 -9.56 5.54
C PRO A 18 3.03 -9.72 4.30
N VAL A 19 2.39 -8.63 3.84
CA VAL A 19 1.47 -8.65 2.69
C VAL A 19 2.22 -8.92 1.38
N MET A 20 3.38 -8.30 1.18
CA MET A 20 4.24 -8.58 0.02
C MET A 20 4.79 -10.00 0.02
N ALA A 21 5.18 -10.53 1.20
CA ALA A 21 5.63 -11.91 1.31
C ALA A 21 4.51 -12.90 0.95
N LEU A 22 3.26 -12.61 1.34
CA LEU A 22 2.10 -13.44 1.00
C LEU A 22 1.80 -13.40 -0.50
N LEU A 23 1.83 -12.21 -1.12
CA LEU A 23 1.60 -12.03 -2.56
C LEU A 23 2.65 -12.76 -3.41
N LEU A 24 3.93 -12.69 -3.04
CA LEU A 24 4.99 -13.38 -3.78
C LEU A 24 4.93 -14.91 -3.61
N ARG A 25 4.40 -15.42 -2.49
CA ARG A 25 4.16 -16.86 -2.29
C ARG A 25 2.97 -17.40 -3.10
N ALA A 26 2.05 -16.52 -3.54
CA ALA A 26 0.94 -16.88 -4.42
C ALA A 26 1.36 -16.95 -5.91
N VAL A 27 2.55 -16.45 -6.26
CA VAL A 27 3.08 -16.51 -7.63
C VAL A 27 3.85 -17.82 -7.84
N PRO A 28 3.58 -18.58 -8.92
CA PRO A 28 4.37 -19.75 -9.27
C PRO A 28 5.86 -19.41 -9.34
N ALA A 29 6.73 -20.28 -8.80
CA ALA A 29 8.16 -19.99 -8.66
C ALA A 29 8.86 -19.54 -9.97
N HIS A 30 8.40 -20.02 -11.12
CA HIS A 30 8.92 -19.64 -12.44
C HIS A 30 8.58 -18.19 -12.86
N GLN A 31 7.60 -17.54 -12.23
CA GLN A 31 7.18 -16.15 -12.52
C GLN A 31 7.58 -15.16 -11.42
N ALA A 32 8.20 -15.62 -10.32
CA ALA A 32 8.54 -14.77 -9.18
C ALA A 32 9.46 -13.59 -9.57
N GLY A 33 10.39 -13.80 -10.51
CA GLY A 33 11.25 -12.75 -11.06
C GLY A 33 10.47 -11.66 -11.82
N ILE A 34 9.49 -12.06 -12.64
CA ILE A 34 8.64 -11.14 -13.39
C ILE A 34 7.71 -10.36 -12.44
N ALA A 35 7.08 -11.05 -11.48
CA ALA A 35 6.21 -10.41 -10.49
C ALA A 35 6.99 -9.39 -9.64
N SER A 36 8.19 -9.74 -9.18
CA SER A 36 9.08 -8.82 -8.44
C SER A 36 9.52 -7.64 -9.30
N GLY A 37 9.90 -7.88 -10.56
CA GLY A 37 10.26 -6.82 -11.50
C GLY A 37 9.11 -5.83 -11.74
N VAL A 38 7.90 -6.33 -12.03
CA VAL A 38 6.70 -5.50 -12.21
C VAL A 38 6.36 -4.72 -10.95
N PHE A 39 6.45 -5.35 -9.79
CA PHE A 39 6.21 -4.70 -8.50
C PHE A 39 7.22 -3.59 -8.23
N ASN A 40 8.50 -3.85 -8.48
CA ASN A 40 9.56 -2.88 -8.25
C ASN A 40 9.49 -1.67 -9.21
N THR A 41 9.21 -1.91 -10.49
CA THR A 41 9.01 -0.85 -11.48
C THR A 41 7.78 -0.01 -11.14
N SER A 42 6.67 -0.65 -10.76
CA SER A 42 5.46 0.06 -10.31
C SER A 42 5.75 0.99 -9.12
N ARG A 43 6.55 0.55 -8.14
CA ARG A 43 6.96 1.39 -7.01
C ARG A 43 7.81 2.57 -7.45
N GLN A 44 8.79 2.35 -8.33
CA GLN A 44 9.65 3.43 -8.82
C GLN A 44 8.85 4.49 -9.60
N VAL A 45 7.98 4.05 -10.51
CA VAL A 45 7.09 4.95 -11.27
C VAL A 45 6.15 5.70 -10.34
N GLY A 46 5.51 5.00 -9.39
CA GLY A 46 4.64 5.64 -8.39
C GLY A 46 5.37 6.67 -7.53
N GLY A 47 6.59 6.37 -7.10
CA GLY A 47 7.44 7.29 -6.35
C GLY A 47 7.80 8.55 -7.15
N ALA A 48 8.21 8.39 -8.41
CA ALA A 48 8.51 9.52 -9.29
C ALA A 48 7.28 10.41 -9.54
N LEU A 49 6.10 9.81 -9.76
CA LEU A 49 4.84 10.54 -9.93
C LEU A 49 4.45 11.29 -8.65
N ALA A 50 4.56 10.66 -7.49
CA ALA A 50 4.25 11.30 -6.21
C ALA A 50 5.14 12.52 -5.97
N VAL A 51 6.45 12.39 -6.20
CA VAL A 51 7.40 13.51 -6.08
C VAL A 51 7.04 14.64 -7.04
N ALA A 52 6.72 14.34 -8.30
CA ALA A 52 6.36 15.35 -9.29
C ALA A 52 5.06 16.10 -8.92
N VAL A 53 4.00 15.38 -8.57
CA VAL A 53 2.68 15.96 -8.25
C VAL A 53 2.74 16.76 -6.95
N PHE A 54 3.25 16.17 -5.87
CA PHE A 54 3.30 16.87 -4.58
C PHE A 54 4.33 17.99 -4.58
N GLY A 55 5.47 17.82 -5.27
CA GLY A 55 6.45 18.88 -5.48
C GLY A 55 5.84 20.09 -6.19
N ALA A 56 5.14 19.87 -7.30
CA ALA A 56 4.46 20.94 -8.04
C ALA A 56 3.41 21.68 -7.20
N LEU A 57 2.67 20.97 -6.35
CA LEU A 57 1.68 21.56 -5.44
C LEU A 57 2.32 22.41 -4.33
N LEU A 58 3.53 22.06 -3.88
CA LEU A 58 4.22 22.74 -2.78
C LEU A 58 5.17 23.86 -3.22
N THR A 59 5.50 23.98 -4.51
CA THR A 59 6.56 24.91 -5.00
C THR A 59 6.19 26.41 -4.91
N ARG A 60 4.92 26.76 -4.64
CA ARG A 60 4.48 28.17 -4.58
C ARG A 60 4.31 28.65 -3.13
N ASP A 61 5.21 29.52 -2.67
CA ASP A 61 5.24 30.05 -1.29
C ASP A 61 3.94 30.74 -0.85
N ALA A 62 3.36 31.58 -1.72
CA ALA A 62 2.12 32.31 -1.43
C ALA A 62 0.89 31.40 -1.23
N THR A 63 0.95 30.14 -1.72
CA THR A 63 -0.13 29.16 -1.63
C THR A 63 0.29 27.89 -0.89
N PHE A 64 1.42 27.91 -0.18
CA PHE A 64 2.03 26.72 0.42
C PHE A 64 1.05 25.96 1.34
N LEU A 65 0.33 26.66 2.23
CA LEU A 65 -0.69 26.04 3.08
C LEU A 65 -1.83 25.39 2.27
N GLY A 66 -2.26 26.02 1.18
CA GLY A 66 -3.29 25.49 0.28
C GLY A 66 -2.80 24.25 -0.49
N GLY A 67 -1.55 24.29 -0.96
CA GLY A 67 -0.86 23.17 -1.59
C GLY A 67 -0.74 21.98 -0.64
N MET A 68 -0.30 22.21 0.61
CA MET A 68 -0.23 21.17 1.64
C MET A 68 -1.60 20.53 1.92
N ARG A 69 -2.67 21.33 2.08
CA ARG A 69 -4.02 20.79 2.32
C ARG A 69 -4.50 19.93 1.15
N THR A 70 -4.25 20.38 -0.07
CA THR A 70 -4.61 19.64 -1.29
C THR A 70 -3.83 18.32 -1.39
N SER A 71 -2.52 18.35 -1.11
CA SER A 71 -1.68 17.16 -1.07
C SER A 71 -2.16 16.13 -0.04
N LEU A 72 -2.57 16.58 1.16
CA LEU A 72 -3.12 15.70 2.18
C LEU A 72 -4.46 15.06 1.77
N LEU A 73 -5.35 15.81 1.12
CA LEU A 73 -6.62 15.27 0.61
C LEU A 73 -6.39 14.24 -0.50
N ILE A 74 -5.47 14.52 -1.42
CA ILE A 74 -5.08 13.57 -2.47
C ILE A 74 -4.51 12.30 -1.85
N ALA A 75 -3.56 12.43 -0.92
CA ALA A 75 -2.96 11.29 -0.24
C ALA A 75 -4.00 10.44 0.50
N ALA A 76 -4.91 11.07 1.25
CA ALA A 76 -5.99 10.38 1.94
C ALA A 76 -6.91 9.64 0.96
N GLY A 77 -7.30 10.29 -0.15
CA GLY A 77 -8.11 9.67 -1.20
C GLY A 77 -7.45 8.44 -1.84
N VAL A 78 -6.15 8.55 -2.16
CA VAL A 78 -5.36 7.44 -2.74
C VAL A 78 -5.27 6.26 -1.76
N VAL A 79 -5.01 6.52 -0.48
CA VAL A 79 -4.96 5.47 0.55
C VAL A 79 -6.32 4.78 0.71
N LEU A 80 -7.42 5.53 0.75
CA LEU A 80 -8.76 4.96 0.83
C LEU A 80 -9.12 4.13 -0.40
N ALA A 81 -8.80 4.62 -1.60
CA ALA A 81 -9.03 3.89 -2.84
C ALA A 81 -8.22 2.58 -2.88
N ALA A 82 -6.96 2.62 -2.44
CA ALA A 82 -6.12 1.43 -2.32
C ALA A 82 -6.70 0.42 -1.30
N ALA A 83 -7.16 0.90 -0.14
CA ALA A 83 -7.78 0.06 0.87
C ALA A 83 -9.06 -0.62 0.36
N VAL A 84 -9.92 0.11 -0.35
CA VAL A 84 -11.13 -0.42 -0.99
C VAL A 84 -10.79 -1.42 -2.09
N ALA A 85 -9.80 -1.13 -2.94
CA ALA A 85 -9.37 -2.06 -3.97
C ALA A 85 -8.87 -3.38 -3.36
N VAL A 86 -8.06 -3.29 -2.31
CA VAL A 86 -7.55 -4.47 -1.60
C VAL A 86 -8.70 -5.27 -0.97
N SER A 87 -9.66 -4.62 -0.30
CA SER A 87 -10.78 -5.32 0.33
C SER A 87 -11.74 -5.99 -0.66
N LEU A 88 -11.89 -5.42 -1.86
CA LEU A 88 -12.70 -6.01 -2.93
C LEU A 88 -11.98 -7.14 -3.67
N LEU A 89 -10.66 -7.03 -3.86
CA LEU A 89 -9.87 -7.98 -4.66
C LEU A 89 -9.35 -9.16 -3.83
N ILE A 90 -9.05 -8.96 -2.55
CA ILE A 90 -8.57 -10.01 -1.66
C ILE A 90 -9.76 -10.51 -0.83
N ARG A 91 -10.39 -11.60 -1.28
CA ARG A 91 -11.34 -12.33 -0.44
C ARG A 91 -10.57 -12.97 0.74
N PRO A 92 -10.97 -12.72 2.00
CA PRO A 92 -10.32 -13.36 3.14
C PRO A 92 -10.52 -14.87 3.06
N GLU A 93 -9.41 -15.60 2.97
CA GLU A 93 -9.31 -17.06 3.12
C GLU A 93 -9.63 -17.47 4.58
N ALA A 94 -10.85 -17.18 5.03
CA ALA A 94 -11.32 -17.48 6.37
C ALA A 94 -11.48 -18.99 6.64
N GLY A 95 -11.31 -19.86 5.62
CA GLY A 95 -11.56 -21.31 5.74
C GLY A 95 -10.35 -22.21 5.97
N ARG A 96 -9.10 -21.73 5.83
CA ARG A 96 -7.91 -22.62 5.89
C ARG A 96 -7.37 -22.87 7.31
N PHE A 97 -7.72 -22.01 8.27
CA PHE A 97 -7.31 -22.20 9.67
C PHE A 97 -8.20 -23.21 10.42
N GLU A 98 -9.45 -23.40 10.00
CA GLU A 98 -10.36 -24.40 10.61
C GLU A 98 -10.06 -25.81 10.09
N ALA A 99 -9.88 -25.99 8.78
CA ALA A 99 -9.58 -27.32 8.20
C ALA A 99 -8.24 -27.92 8.68
N GLN A 100 -7.25 -27.10 9.03
CA GLN A 100 -5.95 -27.57 9.54
C GLN A 100 -5.97 -27.89 11.05
N ARG A 101 -6.97 -27.38 11.80
CA ARG A 101 -7.21 -27.78 13.19
C ARG A 101 -7.94 -29.12 13.29
N GLU A 102 -8.78 -29.45 12.31
CA GLU A 102 -9.53 -30.71 12.28
C GLU A 102 -8.70 -31.89 11.73
N GLY A 103 -7.79 -31.66 10.77
CA GLY A 103 -6.94 -32.71 10.20
C GLY A 103 -5.69 -33.10 11.01
N GLY A 104 -5.43 -32.43 12.13
CA GLY A 104 -4.28 -32.71 13.01
C GLY A 104 -4.60 -33.59 14.22
N ALA A 105 -5.86 -34.02 14.37
CA ALA A 105 -6.36 -34.77 15.54
C ALA A 105 -6.71 -36.23 15.24
N SER A 106 -6.33 -36.76 14.07
CA SER A 106 -6.60 -38.14 13.64
C SER A 106 -5.33 -38.94 13.40
#